data_AF-A0A537FEA0-F1
#
_entry.id   AF-A0A537FEA0-F1
#
_cell.length_a   1.000
_cell.length_b   1.000
_cell.length_c   1.000
_cell.angle_alpha   90.00
_cell.angle_beta   90.00
_cell.angle_gamma   90.00
#
_symmetry.space_group_name_H-M   'P 1'
#
loop_
_entity.id
_entity.type
_entity.pdbx_description
1 polymer ?
#
loop_
_entity_poly.entity_id
_entity_poly.type
_entity_poly.pdbx_seq_one_letter_code
_entity_poly.pdbx_strand_id
1 'polypeptide(L)'
;MRYHQATWNEPLLVERSVPGKIGHNSRMLTRKEADLVGEQCWKIIPPPLLREGLPRLPELSEPEVIRHFTRLSQENYAPDLGIYPLGSCTMKYNPKISEVIVQNHKLEKLHPEQEESTIQGILAILYKLERTLAEITGMSRDSLQPAAGAHGEFLGALIMRAHHRSQGELEPVPLWLDSRWSSYHRTQRGW
;
A
#
# COMPACT_ATOMS: atom_id res chain seq x y z
N MET A 1 10.17 29.58 14.44
CA MET A 1 10.07 28.29 15.15
C MET A 1 11.27 27.45 14.75
N ARG A 2 12.06 26.94 15.70
CA ARG A 2 13.23 26.09 15.43
C ARG A 2 12.82 24.64 15.68
N TYR A 3 12.80 23.81 14.64
CA TYR A 3 12.51 22.39 14.78
C TYR A 3 13.77 21.65 15.26
N HIS A 4 13.62 20.79 16.26
CA HIS A 4 14.68 19.94 16.80
C HIS A 4 14.24 18.49 16.64
N GLN A 5 14.83 17.78 15.66
CA GLN A 5 14.56 16.37 15.43
C GLN A 5 15.03 15.56 16.64
N ALA A 6 14.20 14.63 17.13
CA ALA A 6 14.64 13.69 18.14
C ALA A 6 15.68 12.74 17.53
N THR A 7 16.67 12.36 18.33
CA THR A 7 17.65 11.34 17.96
C THR A 7 17.72 10.32 19.09
N TRP A 8 17.51 9.06 18.75
CA TRP A 8 17.50 7.92 19.65
C TRP A 8 18.68 7.01 19.30
N ASN A 9 19.57 6.77 20.26
CA ASN A 9 20.61 5.75 20.11
C ASN A 9 19.98 4.37 20.38
N GLU A 10 19.18 3.89 19.42
CA GLU A 10 18.45 2.63 19.53
C GLU A 10 18.93 1.62 18.46
N PRO A 11 19.26 0.37 18.85
CA PRO A 11 19.61 -0.67 17.89
C PRO A 11 18.39 -1.12 17.07
N LEU A 12 18.65 -1.78 15.94
CA LEU A 12 17.61 -2.35 15.08
C LEU A 12 16.76 -3.38 15.84
N LEU A 13 15.50 -3.56 15.44
CA LEU A 13 14.61 -4.56 16.08
C LEU A 13 15.23 -5.97 16.13
N VAL A 14 15.95 -6.35 15.06
CA VAL A 14 16.62 -7.66 14.95
C VAL A 14 17.76 -7.83 15.96
N GLU A 15 18.43 -6.74 16.34
CA GLU A 15 19.53 -6.74 17.32
C GLU A 15 18.98 -6.78 18.76
N ARG A 16 17.74 -6.32 18.96
CA ARG A 16 17.02 -6.39 20.25
C ARG A 16 16.30 -7.74 20.47
N SER A 17 16.29 -8.59 19.45
CA SER A 17 15.62 -9.88 19.47
C SER A 17 16.18 -10.78 20.56
N VAL A 18 15.29 -11.41 21.34
CA VAL A 18 15.67 -12.40 22.35
C VAL A 18 14.95 -13.70 22.02
N PRO A 19 15.68 -14.81 21.80
CA PRO A 19 15.07 -16.10 21.46
C PRO A 19 13.97 -16.51 22.44
N GLY A 20 12.83 -16.94 21.92
CA GLY A 20 11.65 -17.36 22.66
C GLY A 20 10.76 -16.24 23.17
N LYS A 21 11.09 -14.96 22.94
CA LYS A 21 10.29 -13.83 23.43
C LYS A 21 9.06 -13.60 22.53
N ILE A 22 7.89 -13.53 23.17
CA ILE A 22 6.60 -13.38 22.50
C ILE A 22 6.01 -12.00 22.82
N GLY A 23 5.62 -11.27 21.78
CA GLY A 23 4.98 -9.96 21.90
C GLY A 23 3.48 -10.06 21.95
N HIS A 24 2.89 -10.55 20.87
CA HIS A 24 1.45 -10.71 20.73
C HIS A 24 1.16 -12.11 20.19
N ASN A 25 0.28 -12.84 20.86
CA ASN A 25 -0.15 -14.16 20.42
C ASN A 25 -1.53 -14.06 19.74
N SER A 26 -1.54 -13.70 18.46
CA SER A 26 -2.77 -13.54 17.66
C SER A 26 -3.38 -14.85 17.19
N ARG A 27 -2.76 -16.01 17.46
CA ARG A 27 -3.12 -17.30 16.84
C ARG A 27 -3.39 -18.41 17.86
N MET A 28 -3.98 -18.07 18.99
CA MET A 28 -4.69 -19.09 19.75
C MET A 28 -5.99 -19.39 18.99
N LEU A 29 -6.14 -20.63 18.51
CA LEU A 29 -7.40 -21.08 17.93
C LEU A 29 -8.51 -20.77 18.95
N THR A 30 -9.57 -20.11 18.50
CA THR A 30 -10.79 -20.05 19.32
C THR A 30 -11.29 -21.46 19.55
N ARG A 31 -12.04 -21.68 20.63
CA ARG A 31 -12.58 -23.01 20.94
C ARG A 31 -13.38 -23.60 19.78
N LYS A 32 -14.16 -22.76 19.07
CA LYS A 32 -14.91 -23.15 17.87
C LYS A 32 -14.00 -23.59 16.72
N GLU A 33 -12.90 -22.90 16.49
CA GLU A 33 -11.94 -23.27 15.44
C GLU A 33 -11.22 -24.57 15.82
N ALA A 34 -10.80 -24.72 17.08
CA ALA A 34 -10.19 -25.94 17.59
C ALA A 34 -11.14 -27.14 17.46
N ASP A 35 -12.43 -26.98 17.73
CA ASP A 35 -13.44 -28.01 17.54
C ASP A 35 -13.63 -28.40 16.06
N LEU A 36 -13.46 -27.45 15.13
CA LEU A 36 -13.64 -27.66 13.68
C LEU A 36 -12.41 -28.27 13.00
N VAL A 37 -11.21 -27.78 13.31
CA VAL A 37 -9.97 -28.16 12.59
C VAL A 37 -9.01 -28.99 13.43
N GLY A 38 -9.28 -29.15 14.73
CA GLY A 38 -8.39 -29.78 15.70
C GLY A 38 -7.22 -28.86 16.11
N GLU A 39 -6.74 -29.02 17.35
CA GLU A 39 -5.61 -28.23 17.89
C GLU A 39 -4.30 -28.41 17.11
N GLN A 40 -4.19 -29.47 16.31
CA GLN A 40 -3.03 -29.79 15.49
C GLN A 40 -3.38 -29.81 14.00
N CYS A 41 -4.25 -28.89 13.56
CA CYS A 41 -4.71 -28.78 12.18
C CYS A 41 -3.56 -28.74 11.15
N TRP A 42 -2.39 -28.21 11.52
CA TRP A 42 -1.19 -28.19 10.69
C TRP A 42 -0.67 -29.57 10.26
N LYS A 43 -1.05 -30.66 10.96
CA LYS A 43 -0.71 -32.04 10.56
C LYS A 43 -1.35 -32.47 9.24
N ILE A 44 -2.36 -31.74 8.75
CA ILE A 44 -2.93 -31.98 7.41
C ILE A 44 -1.96 -31.62 6.28
N ILE A 45 -0.96 -30.77 6.57
CA ILE A 45 0.01 -30.31 5.58
C ILE A 45 1.05 -31.43 5.37
N PRO A 46 1.24 -31.94 4.14
CA PRO A 46 2.26 -32.93 3.83
C PRO A 46 3.65 -32.50 4.31
N PRO A 47 4.46 -33.39 4.89
CA PRO A 47 5.78 -33.03 5.43
C PRO A 47 6.70 -32.26 4.47
N PRO A 48 6.76 -32.56 3.15
CA PRO A 48 7.58 -31.80 2.20
C PRO A 48 7.15 -30.33 2.01
N LEU A 49 5.94 -29.97 2.42
CA LEU A 49 5.42 -28.60 2.35
C LEU A 49 5.57 -27.84 3.67
N LEU A 50 5.96 -28.52 4.75
CA LEU A 50 6.25 -27.87 6.01
C LEU A 50 7.57 -27.13 5.91
N ARG A 51 7.57 -25.89 6.40
CA ARG A 51 8.79 -25.09 6.48
C ARG A 51 9.77 -25.74 7.46
N GLU A 52 11.00 -25.93 7.03
CA GLU A 52 12.11 -26.28 7.91
C GLU A 52 12.59 -25.01 8.66
N GLY A 53 12.39 -25.00 9.98
CA GLY A 53 12.83 -23.91 10.85
C GLY A 53 11.95 -22.66 10.84
N LEU A 54 12.10 -21.84 11.88
CA LEU A 54 11.36 -20.59 12.04
C LEU A 54 11.92 -19.50 11.09
N PRO A 55 11.07 -18.57 10.61
CA PRO A 55 11.57 -17.36 9.98
C PRO A 55 12.41 -16.55 10.96
N ARG A 56 13.46 -15.89 10.45
CA ARG A 56 14.33 -14.99 11.21
C ARG A 56 13.65 -13.63 11.45
N LEU A 57 12.47 -13.65 12.07
CA LEU A 57 11.76 -12.46 12.53
C LEU A 57 12.25 -12.10 13.95
N PRO A 58 12.27 -10.81 14.31
CA PRO A 58 12.67 -10.42 15.66
C PRO A 58 11.66 -10.90 16.70
N GLU A 59 12.17 -11.45 17.80
CA GLU A 59 11.43 -11.98 18.94
C GLU A 59 11.43 -10.93 20.06
N LEU A 60 10.32 -10.21 20.19
CA LEU A 60 10.19 -8.98 20.97
C LEU A 60 8.86 -8.96 21.73
N SER A 61 8.84 -8.32 22.88
CA SER A 61 7.59 -8.05 23.62
C SER A 61 6.81 -6.89 22.98
N GLU A 62 5.50 -6.84 23.16
CA GLU A 62 4.65 -5.76 22.62
C GLU A 62 5.12 -4.36 23.08
N PRO A 63 5.48 -4.12 24.36
CA PRO A 63 6.03 -2.82 24.78
C PRO A 63 7.35 -2.45 24.10
N GLU A 64 8.20 -3.43 23.75
CA GLU A 64 9.45 -3.16 23.02
C GLU A 64 9.16 -2.67 21.61
N VAL A 65 8.22 -3.31 20.92
CA VAL A 65 7.78 -2.92 19.57
C VAL A 65 7.15 -1.53 19.58
N ILE A 66 6.25 -1.25 20.54
CA ILE A 66 5.60 0.06 20.68
C ILE A 66 6.65 1.15 20.91
N ARG A 67 7.59 0.95 21.86
CA ARG A 67 8.65 1.93 22.13
C ARG A 67 9.51 2.19 20.90
N HIS A 68 9.88 1.15 20.16
CA HIS A 68 10.69 1.27 18.97
C HIS A 68 10.02 2.15 17.91
N PHE A 69 8.79 1.80 17.49
CA PHE A 69 8.09 2.56 16.44
C PHE A 69 7.69 3.97 16.89
N THR A 70 7.39 4.16 18.17
CA THR A 70 7.14 5.50 18.72
C THR A 70 8.38 6.38 18.61
N ARG A 71 9.56 5.85 18.97
CA ARG A 71 10.82 6.59 18.86
C ARG A 71 11.20 6.85 17.41
N LEU A 72 11.09 5.84 16.55
CA LEU A 72 11.35 5.98 15.12
C LEU A 72 10.44 7.04 14.47
N SER A 73 9.17 7.14 14.89
CA SER A 73 8.28 8.22 14.42
C SER A 73 8.75 9.61 14.82
N GLN A 74 9.44 9.74 15.97
CA GLN A 74 10.00 11.02 16.43
C GLN A 74 11.32 11.37 15.72
N GLU A 75 11.97 10.42 15.05
CA GLU A 75 13.14 10.64 14.19
C GLU A 75 12.77 11.00 12.75
N ASN A 76 11.47 10.94 12.40
CA ASN A 76 10.96 11.39 11.11
C ASN A 76 10.40 12.81 11.20
N TYR A 77 10.69 13.61 10.18
CA TYR A 77 9.95 14.85 9.94
C TYR A 77 8.71 14.52 9.09
N ALA A 78 7.59 15.18 9.38
CA ALA A 78 6.32 14.92 8.71
C ALA A 78 5.58 16.23 8.40
N PRO A 79 4.68 16.26 7.39
CA PRO A 79 3.85 17.43 7.09
C PRO A 79 2.97 17.90 8.26
N ASP A 80 2.67 17.00 9.21
CA ASP A 80 1.94 17.33 10.43
C ASP A 80 2.76 18.20 11.42
N LEU A 81 4.09 18.19 11.31
CA LEU A 81 5.00 18.92 12.21
C LEU A 81 5.34 20.32 11.70
N GLY A 82 5.18 20.59 10.41
CA GLY A 82 5.49 21.87 9.79
C GLY A 82 5.52 21.85 8.28
N ILE A 83 6.02 22.93 7.68
CA ILE A 83 6.10 23.09 6.21
C ILE A 83 7.04 22.02 5.63
N TYR A 84 6.59 21.38 4.55
CA TYR A 84 7.30 20.30 3.87
C TYR A 84 7.43 20.62 2.35
N PRO A 85 8.36 21.50 1.93
CA PRO A 85 8.34 22.12 0.60
C PRO A 85 9.03 21.26 -0.47
N LEU A 86 8.50 20.05 -0.70
CA LEU A 86 8.96 19.21 -1.81
C LEU A 86 8.22 19.55 -3.10
N GLY A 87 8.97 20.00 -4.10
CA GLY A 87 8.47 20.20 -5.47
C GLY A 87 7.95 18.89 -6.05
N SER A 88 6.91 18.98 -6.89
CA SER A 88 6.23 17.84 -7.55
C SER A 88 5.54 16.81 -6.64
N CYS A 89 5.79 16.79 -5.33
CA CYS A 89 5.15 15.86 -4.39
C CYS A 89 3.79 16.35 -3.87
N THR A 90 3.50 17.65 -4.01
CA THR A 90 2.25 18.29 -3.53
C THR A 90 1.94 17.90 -2.07
N MET A 91 2.89 18.16 -1.16
CA MET A 91 2.79 17.88 0.28
C MET A 91 1.76 18.77 0.99
N LYS A 92 0.49 18.57 0.65
CA LYS A 92 -0.67 19.27 1.22
C LYS A 92 -1.06 18.63 2.55
N TYR A 93 -1.90 19.34 3.32
CA TYR A 93 -2.50 18.78 4.52
C TYR A 93 -3.31 17.51 4.21
N ASN A 94 -3.13 16.47 5.02
CA ASN A 94 -3.91 15.25 5.03
C ASN A 94 -5.01 15.35 6.11
N PRO A 95 -6.29 15.60 5.74
CA PRO A 95 -7.37 15.76 6.72
C PRO A 95 -7.51 14.54 7.62
N LYS A 96 -7.46 14.75 8.95
CA LYS A 96 -7.57 13.63 9.92
C LYS A 96 -8.91 12.93 9.88
N ILE A 97 -9.96 13.61 9.41
CA ILE A 97 -11.26 13.00 9.16
C ILE A 97 -11.19 11.89 8.11
N SER A 98 -10.27 11.97 7.13
CA SER A 98 -10.11 10.93 6.12
C SER A 98 -9.69 9.59 6.74
N GLU A 99 -8.76 9.62 7.71
CA GLU A 99 -8.34 8.44 8.47
C GLU A 99 -9.51 7.81 9.24
N VAL A 100 -10.33 8.65 9.88
CA VAL A 100 -11.53 8.19 10.60
C VAL A 100 -12.54 7.52 9.67
N ILE A 101 -12.71 8.06 8.45
CA ILE A 101 -13.64 7.50 7.46
C ILE A 101 -13.14 6.13 6.99
N VAL A 102 -11.86 5.97 6.65
CA VAL A 102 -11.32 4.69 6.12
C VAL A 102 -11.21 3.61 7.20
N GLN A 103 -11.07 3.99 8.47
CA GLN A 103 -11.10 3.06 9.63
C GLN A 103 -12.52 2.58 9.97
N ASN A 104 -13.55 3.01 9.23
CA ASN A 104 -14.88 2.46 9.39
C ASN A 104 -14.89 0.98 8.99
N HIS A 105 -15.37 0.10 9.88
CA HIS A 105 -15.46 -1.34 9.63
C HIS A 105 -16.20 -1.70 8.32
N LYS A 106 -17.15 -0.86 7.87
CA LYS A 106 -17.87 -1.03 6.60
C LYS A 106 -17.01 -0.80 5.36
N LEU A 107 -15.81 -0.23 5.52
CA LEU A 107 -14.81 -0.06 4.46
C LEU A 107 -13.59 -0.96 4.71
N GLU A 108 -13.05 -0.95 5.93
CA GLU A 108 -11.85 -1.69 6.30
C GLU A 108 -11.99 -3.21 6.14
N LYS A 109 -13.19 -3.75 6.38
CA LYS A 109 -13.45 -5.21 6.34
C LYS A 109 -14.08 -5.68 5.03
N LEU A 110 -14.08 -4.85 3.99
CA LEU A 110 -14.61 -5.27 2.69
C LEU A 110 -13.66 -6.27 2.02
N HIS A 111 -14.21 -7.41 1.58
CA HIS A 111 -13.51 -8.32 0.70
C HIS A 111 -13.77 -7.91 -0.76
N PRO A 112 -12.75 -7.83 -1.65
CA PRO A 112 -12.94 -7.42 -3.03
C PRO A 112 -13.92 -8.30 -3.82
N GLU A 113 -13.94 -9.61 -3.53
CA GLU A 113 -14.80 -10.61 -4.21
C GLU A 113 -16.11 -10.92 -3.47
N GLN A 114 -16.53 -10.10 -2.49
CA GLN A 114 -17.83 -10.33 -1.85
C GLN A 114 -18.97 -9.93 -2.80
N GLU A 115 -20.16 -10.49 -2.56
CA GLU A 115 -21.32 -10.27 -3.43
C GLU A 115 -21.62 -8.78 -3.63
N GLU A 116 -21.81 -8.36 -4.88
CA GLU A 116 -22.01 -6.95 -5.25
C GLU A 116 -23.18 -6.28 -4.51
N SER A 117 -24.24 -7.05 -4.19
CA SER A 117 -25.39 -6.53 -3.46
C SER A 117 -25.03 -6.03 -2.05
N THR A 118 -23.96 -6.56 -1.45
CA THR A 118 -23.49 -6.22 -0.11
C THR A 118 -22.56 -5.00 -0.09
N ILE A 119 -22.09 -4.54 -1.26
CA ILE A 119 -21.06 -3.49 -1.41
C ILE A 119 -21.50 -2.25 -2.18
N GLN A 120 -22.81 -2.06 -2.36
CA GLN A 120 -23.34 -0.91 -3.10
C GLN A 120 -22.86 0.45 -2.56
N GLY A 121 -22.55 0.53 -1.26
CA GLY A 121 -21.98 1.73 -0.65
C GLY A 121 -20.62 2.14 -1.24
N ILE A 122 -19.66 1.21 -1.32
CA ILE A 122 -18.34 1.49 -1.90
C ILE A 122 -18.43 1.68 -3.42
N LEU A 123 -19.27 0.92 -4.11
CA LEU A 123 -19.48 1.09 -5.56
C LEU A 123 -20.02 2.48 -5.90
N ALA A 124 -20.95 2.99 -5.09
CA ALA A 124 -21.44 4.36 -5.24
C ALA A 124 -20.36 5.42 -4.99
N ILE A 125 -19.45 5.20 -4.03
CA ILE A 125 -18.32 6.09 -3.77
C ILE A 125 -17.35 6.09 -4.97
N LEU A 126 -16.97 4.92 -5.46
CA LEU A 126 -16.08 4.75 -6.61
C LEU A 126 -16.68 5.41 -7.87
N TYR A 127 -17.96 5.17 -8.15
CA TYR A 127 -18.65 5.78 -9.28
C TYR A 127 -18.65 7.31 -9.19
N LYS A 128 -19.00 7.89 -8.02
CA LYS A 128 -19.01 9.34 -7.83
C LYS A 128 -17.62 9.95 -7.98
N LEU A 129 -16.59 9.29 -7.44
CA LEU A 129 -15.21 9.73 -7.59
C LEU A 129 -14.79 9.73 -9.08
N GLU A 130 -15.06 8.63 -9.79
CA GLU A 130 -14.75 8.50 -11.22
C GLU A 130 -15.44 9.57 -12.06
N ARG A 131 -16.72 9.87 -11.80
CA ARG A 131 -17.44 10.97 -12.46
C ARG A 131 -16.86 12.35 -12.14
N THR A 132 -16.47 12.57 -10.90
CA THR A 132 -15.91 13.86 -10.46
C THR A 132 -14.55 14.12 -11.11
N LEU A 133 -13.69 13.09 -11.19
CA LEU A 133 -12.40 13.20 -11.86
C LEU A 133 -12.57 13.43 -13.37
N ALA A 134 -13.52 12.75 -14.00
CA ALA A 134 -13.79 12.91 -15.42
C ALA A 134 -14.26 14.33 -15.75
N GLU A 135 -15.11 14.91 -14.88
CA GLU A 135 -15.54 16.30 -14.99
C GLU A 135 -14.38 17.29 -14.83
N ILE A 136 -13.51 17.10 -13.82
CA ILE A 136 -12.34 17.96 -13.56
C ILE A 136 -11.35 17.93 -14.73
N THR A 137 -11.13 16.75 -15.33
CA THR A 137 -10.12 16.53 -16.38
C THR A 137 -10.66 16.74 -17.79
N GLY A 138 -11.99 16.84 -17.96
CA GLY A 138 -12.63 16.91 -19.28
C GLY A 138 -12.65 15.58 -20.03
N MET A 139 -12.48 14.45 -19.33
CA MET A 139 -12.49 13.10 -19.90
C MET A 139 -13.92 12.52 -19.93
N SER A 140 -14.15 11.53 -20.79
CA SER A 140 -15.43 10.81 -20.83
C SER A 140 -15.58 9.82 -19.67
N ARG A 141 -14.48 9.12 -19.34
CA ARG A 141 -14.35 8.08 -18.31
C ARG A 141 -12.97 8.16 -17.66
N ASP A 142 -12.92 7.75 -16.40
CA ASP A 142 -11.68 7.52 -15.65
C ASP A 142 -11.59 6.08 -15.16
N SER A 143 -10.38 5.61 -14.89
CA SER A 143 -10.13 4.31 -14.26
C SER A 143 -9.50 4.51 -12.88
N LEU A 144 -10.11 3.91 -11.86
CA LEU A 144 -9.61 3.91 -10.48
C LEU A 144 -8.72 2.69 -10.16
N GLN A 145 -8.38 1.89 -11.17
CA GLN A 145 -7.58 0.67 -11.01
C GLN A 145 -6.07 0.94 -10.78
N PRO A 146 -5.42 1.93 -11.42
CA PRO A 146 -3.98 2.17 -11.20
C PRO A 146 -3.67 2.61 -9.77
N ALA A 147 -2.69 1.95 -9.15
CA ALA A 147 -2.29 2.22 -7.77
C ALA A 147 -1.37 3.45 -7.57
N ALA A 148 -0.81 4.00 -8.67
CA ALA A 148 0.12 5.14 -8.63
C ALA A 148 0.18 5.85 -10.00
N GLY A 149 0.79 7.05 -10.05
CA GLY A 149 0.93 7.84 -11.27
C GLY A 149 1.63 7.10 -12.42
N ALA A 150 2.82 6.53 -12.18
CA ALA A 150 3.55 5.76 -13.20
C ALA A 150 2.76 4.53 -13.70
N HIS A 151 1.93 3.92 -12.84
CA HIS A 151 1.04 2.84 -13.26
C HIS A 151 -0.09 3.38 -14.17
N GLY A 152 -0.60 4.58 -13.88
CA GLY A 152 -1.55 5.29 -14.75
C GLY A 152 -0.96 5.63 -16.12
N GLU A 153 0.30 6.11 -16.17
CA GLU A 153 1.01 6.36 -17.42
C GLU A 153 1.15 5.08 -18.27
N PHE A 154 1.53 3.98 -17.63
CA PHE A 154 1.61 2.68 -18.29
C PHE A 154 0.25 2.20 -18.82
N LEU A 155 -0.82 2.33 -18.03
CA LEU A 155 -2.17 2.04 -18.48
C LEU A 155 -2.56 2.91 -19.69
N GLY A 156 -2.26 4.21 -19.65
CA GLY A 156 -2.50 5.11 -20.78
C GLY A 156 -1.79 4.66 -22.05
N ALA A 157 -0.52 4.27 -21.96
CA ALA A 157 0.24 3.73 -23.08
C ALA A 157 -0.38 2.42 -23.63
N LEU A 158 -0.87 1.53 -22.75
CA LEU A 158 -1.55 0.30 -23.16
C LEU A 158 -2.90 0.58 -23.85
N ILE A 159 -3.66 1.57 -23.38
CA ILE A 159 -4.92 2.00 -24.02
C ILE A 159 -4.64 2.54 -25.43
N MET A 160 -3.66 3.42 -25.58
CA MET A 160 -3.25 3.95 -26.89
C MET A 160 -2.80 2.82 -27.83
N ARG A 161 -2.00 1.88 -27.34
CA ARG A 161 -1.57 0.70 -28.10
C ARG A 161 -2.75 -0.17 -28.54
N ALA A 162 -3.70 -0.42 -27.65
CA ALA A 162 -4.91 -1.21 -27.96
C ALA A 162 -5.78 -0.50 -29.01
N HIS A 163 -5.89 0.83 -28.93
CA HIS A 163 -6.60 1.64 -29.90
C HIS A 163 -5.98 1.53 -31.30
N HIS A 164 -4.68 1.78 -31.47
CA HIS A 164 -4.02 1.66 -32.78
C HIS A 164 -4.12 0.23 -33.33
N ARG A 165 -3.98 -0.78 -32.47
CA ARG A 165 -4.20 -2.18 -32.86
C ARG A 165 -5.60 -2.43 -33.39
N SER A 166 -6.63 -1.84 -32.78
CA SER A 166 -8.02 -1.98 -33.22
C SER A 166 -8.29 -1.35 -34.59
N GLN A 167 -7.51 -0.32 -34.96
CA GLN A 167 -7.61 0.37 -36.25
C GLN A 167 -6.69 -0.24 -37.33
N GLY A 168 -5.87 -1.24 -36.99
CA GLY A 168 -4.87 -1.80 -37.90
C GLY A 168 -3.63 -0.90 -38.09
N GLU A 169 -3.48 0.14 -37.27
CA GLU A 169 -2.39 1.14 -37.32
C GLU A 169 -1.28 0.84 -36.31
N LEU A 170 -1.18 -0.41 -35.84
CA LEU A 170 -0.16 -0.77 -34.87
C LEU A 170 1.21 -0.85 -35.54
N GLU A 171 1.96 0.23 -35.45
CA GLU A 171 3.37 0.24 -35.85
C GLU A 171 4.19 -0.71 -34.94
N PRO A 172 5.17 -1.45 -35.52
CA PRO A 172 6.02 -2.37 -34.78
C PRO A 172 6.96 -1.65 -33.79
N VAL A 173 7.17 -0.34 -33.97
CA VAL A 173 8.03 0.48 -33.10
C VAL A 173 7.16 1.48 -32.33
N PRO A 174 7.08 1.40 -30.99
CA PRO A 174 6.43 2.41 -30.18
C PRO A 174 7.11 3.78 -30.39
N LEU A 175 6.34 4.83 -30.67
CA LEU A 175 6.86 6.20 -30.84
C LEU A 175 7.74 6.70 -29.67
N TRP A 176 7.53 6.13 -28.47
CA TRP A 176 8.27 6.42 -27.24
C TRP A 176 9.72 5.89 -27.22
N LEU A 177 10.12 5.07 -28.20
CA LEU A 177 11.50 4.64 -28.45
C LEU A 177 12.20 5.46 -29.55
N ASP A 178 11.53 6.47 -30.13
CA ASP A 178 12.21 7.49 -30.95
C ASP A 178 13.10 8.36 -30.04
N SER A 179 14.26 8.71 -30.57
CA SER A 179 15.29 9.62 -30.05
C SER A 179 14.80 10.88 -29.32
N ARG A 180 13.56 11.32 -29.58
CA ARG A 180 12.92 12.48 -28.92
C ARG A 180 12.50 12.23 -27.46
N TRP A 181 12.20 10.98 -27.07
CA TRP A 181 11.73 10.64 -25.71
C TRP A 181 12.85 10.29 -24.72
N SER A 182 14.04 9.95 -25.24
CA SER A 182 15.28 9.78 -24.47
C SER A 182 15.64 10.99 -23.59
N SER A 183 15.18 12.18 -23.97
CA SER A 183 15.36 13.41 -23.18
C SER A 183 14.54 13.43 -21.88
N TYR A 184 13.35 12.80 -21.87
CA TYR A 184 12.40 12.81 -20.74
C TYR A 184 12.82 11.86 -19.60
N HIS A 185 13.47 10.73 -19.93
CA HIS A 185 14.04 9.84 -18.91
C HIS A 185 15.38 10.32 -18.35
N ARG A 186 16.10 11.18 -19.07
CA ARG A 186 17.40 11.68 -18.61
C ARG A 186 17.27 12.67 -17.45
N THR A 187 16.12 13.34 -17.32
CA THR A 187 15.80 14.25 -16.23
C THR A 187 15.27 13.57 -14.97
N GLN A 188 14.87 12.29 -15.02
CA GLN A 188 14.39 11.54 -13.85
C GLN A 188 15.46 10.64 -13.20
N ARG A 189 16.67 10.53 -13.75
CA ARG A 189 17.82 9.84 -13.10
C ARG A 189 18.52 10.70 -12.05
N GLY A 190 17.77 11.56 -11.37
CA GLY A 190 18.24 12.50 -10.35
C GLY A 190 17.55 12.31 -9.00
N TRP A 191 17.03 11.12 -8.73
CA TRP A 191 16.55 10.68 -7.42
C TRP A 191 17.22 9.36 -7.07
#